data_AF-S3V646-F1
#
_entry.id   AF-S3V646-F1
#
_cell.length_a   1.000
_cell.length_b   1.000
_cell.length_c   1.000
_cell.angle_alpha   90.00
_cell.angle_beta   90.00
_cell.angle_gamma   90.00
#
_symmetry.space_group_name_H-M   'P 1'
#
loop_
_entity.id
_entity.type
_entity.pdbx_description
1 polymer ?
#
loop_
_entity_poly.entity_id
_entity_poly.type
_entity_poly.pdbx_seq_one_letter_code
_entity_poly.pdbx_strand_id
1 'polypeptide(L)' 'MYLPLAFIGNLGWPEILIILFLALLLFGGKRLPSLAKDLGDGIRQFRKSISGDTESEAPKIQEPPTKTAQSTKKSKKSA' A
#
# COMPACT_ATOMS: atom_id res chain seq x y z
N MET A 1 5.33 15.26 -35.37
CA MET A 1 6.54 14.42 -35.31
C MET A 1 6.20 13.27 -34.40
N TYR A 2 6.07 12.07 -34.98
CA TYR A 2 5.55 10.90 -34.29
C TYR A 2 6.57 10.42 -33.26
N LEU A 3 6.06 9.79 -32.20
CA LEU A 3 6.80 9.22 -31.07
C LEU A 3 6.66 7.68 -31.13
N PRO A 4 7.34 6.93 -32.02
CA PRO A 4 6.90 5.58 -32.32
C PRO A 4 8.03 4.56 -32.53
N LEU A 5 9.07 4.53 -31.68
CA LEU A 5 10.07 3.45 -31.75
C LEU A 5 10.65 2.98 -30.41
N ALA A 6 10.55 3.78 -29.33
CA ALA A 6 11.00 3.33 -28.01
C ALA A 6 10.13 2.22 -27.41
N PHE A 7 8.84 2.17 -27.78
CA PHE A 7 7.81 1.36 -27.12
C PHE A 7 7.64 -0.07 -27.67
N ILE A 8 8.27 -0.43 -28.80
CA ILE A 8 7.94 -1.68 -29.53
C ILE A 8 8.92 -2.83 -29.26
N GLY A 9 10.09 -2.58 -28.65
CA GLY A 9 11.11 -3.61 -28.44
C GLY A 9 11.39 -3.98 -26.98
N ASN A 10 11.02 -3.14 -26.02
CA ASN A 10 11.26 -3.39 -24.61
C ASN A 10 9.97 -3.08 -23.86
N LEU A 11 9.25 -4.13 -23.43
CA LEU A 11 8.21 -4.00 -22.42
C LEU A 11 8.92 -3.64 -21.10
N GLY A 12 9.27 -2.38 -20.96
CA GLY A 12 10.13 -1.89 -19.90
C GLY A 12 9.34 -1.32 -18.75
N TRP A 13 10.08 -0.91 -17.72
CA TRP A 13 9.57 -0.06 -16.66
C TRP A 13 8.76 1.17 -17.14
N PRO A 14 9.12 1.89 -18.23
CA PRO A 14 8.33 3.05 -18.66
C PRO A 14 6.90 2.73 -19.11
N GLU A 15 6.68 1.63 -19.85
CA GLU A 15 5.34 1.20 -20.27
C GLU A 15 4.46 0.86 -19.05
N ILE A 16 5.03 0.14 -18.10
CA ILE A 16 4.34 -0.24 -16.86
C ILE A 16 3.95 1.00 -16.04
N LEU A 17 4.84 2.01 -15.96
CA LEU A 17 4.54 3.28 -15.31
C LEU A 17 3.42 4.06 -16.00
N ILE A 18 3.38 4.05 -17.33
CA ILE A 18 2.31 4.70 -18.11
C ILE A 18 0.96 4.01 -17.88
N ILE A 19 0.92 2.69 -17.90
CA ILE A 19 -0.31 1.92 -17.62
C ILE A 19 -0.76 2.16 -16.18
N LEU A 20 0.18 2.13 -15.23
CA LEU A 20 -0.08 2.43 -13.83
C LEU A 20 -0.64 3.84 -13.65
N PHE A 21 -0.08 4.83 -14.36
CA PHE A 21 -0.57 6.21 -14.32
C PHE A 21 -2.00 6.30 -14.85
N LEU A 22 -2.30 5.70 -16.01
CA LEU A 22 -3.68 5.64 -16.54
C LEU A 22 -4.64 4.93 -15.58
N ALA A 23 -4.23 3.80 -15.01
CA ALA A 23 -5.00 3.09 -14.00
C ALA A 23 -5.24 3.97 -12.76
N LEU A 24 -4.25 4.74 -12.33
CA LEU A 24 -4.39 5.70 -11.23
C LEU A 24 -5.35 6.85 -11.57
N LEU A 25 -5.46 7.28 -12.83
CA LEU A 25 -6.47 8.27 -13.22
C LEU A 25 -7.88 7.67 -13.18
N LEU A 26 -8.06 6.44 -13.68
CA LEU A 26 -9.35 5.76 -13.73
C LEU A 26 -9.85 5.33 -12.35
N PHE A 27 -8.98 4.69 -11.56
CA PHE A 27 -9.31 4.15 -10.24
C PHE A 27 -9.02 5.15 -9.11
N GLY A 28 -8.11 6.10 -9.32
CA GLY A 28 -7.64 7.03 -8.29
C GLY A 28 -6.43 6.52 -7.50
N GLY A 29 -5.49 7.41 -7.18
CA GLY A 29 -4.26 7.11 -6.41
C GLY A 29 -4.45 6.44 -5.05
N LYS A 30 -5.65 6.53 -4.46
CA LYS A 30 -5.97 5.92 -3.17
C LYS A 30 -6.60 4.53 -3.29
N ARG A 31 -7.21 4.19 -4.42
CA ARG A 31 -7.94 2.91 -4.59
C ARG A 31 -7.01 1.75 -4.90
N LEU A 32 -6.01 1.96 -5.76
CA LEU A 32 -5.03 0.92 -6.11
C LEU A 32 -4.31 0.31 -4.89
N PRO A 33 -3.74 1.11 -3.96
CA PRO A 33 -3.07 0.56 -2.77
C PRO A 33 -4.06 -0.06 -1.77
N SER A 34 -5.29 0.47 -1.67
CA SER A 34 -6.32 -0.11 -0.79
C SER A 34 -6.74 -1.50 -1.28
N LEU A 35 -7.03 -1.64 -2.58
CA LEU A 35 -7.40 -2.92 -3.20
C LEU A 35 -6.26 -3.94 -3.10
N ALA A 36 -5.01 -3.50 -3.29
CA ALA A 36 -3.85 -4.36 -3.12
C ALA A 36 -3.68 -4.83 -1.68
N LYS A 37 -3.97 -3.97 -0.69
CA LYS A 37 -3.92 -4.32 0.74
C LYS A 37 -4.98 -5.37 1.09
N ASP A 38 -6.23 -5.13 0.69
CA ASP A 38 -7.35 -6.03 0.96
C ASP A 38 -7.16 -7.39 0.26
N LEU A 39 -6.71 -7.38 -1.00
CA LEU A 39 -6.38 -8.59 -1.76
C LEU A 39 -5.18 -9.31 -1.18
N GLY A 40 -4.15 -8.59 -0.75
CA GLY A 40 -2.95 -9.14 -0.13
C GLY A 40 -3.24 -9.85 1.19
N ASP A 41 -4.09 -9.25 2.03
CA ASP A 41 -4.53 -9.85 3.29
C ASP A 41 -5.35 -11.13 3.03
N GLY A 42 -6.23 -11.12 2.03
CA GLY A 42 -6.99 -12.31 1.60
C GLY A 42 -6.08 -13.43 1.06
N ILE A 43 -5.13 -13.10 0.19
CA ILE A 43 -4.15 -14.08 -0.34
C ILE A 43 -3.27 -14.61 0.80
N ARG A 44 -2.86 -13.78 1.75
CA ARG A 44 -2.03 -14.19 2.89
C ARG A 44 -2.75 -15.18 3.79
N GLN A 45 -4.03 -14.93 4.09
CA GLN A 45 -4.87 -15.86 4.84
C GLN A 45 -5.10 -17.16 4.05
N PHE A 46 -5.39 -17.07 2.76
CA PHE A 46 -5.54 -18.22 1.88
C PHE A 46 -4.27 -19.09 1.86
N ARG A 47 -3.09 -18.46 1.69
CA ARG A 47 -1.78 -19.12 1.75
C ARG A 47 -1.57 -19.81 3.11
N LYS A 48 -1.92 -19.15 4.22
CA LYS A 48 -1.76 -19.71 5.56
C LYS A 48 -2.64 -20.95 5.77
N SER A 49 -3.88 -20.93 5.27
CA SER A 49 -4.80 -22.07 5.36
C SER A 49 -4.36 -23.26 4.50
N ILE A 50 -3.81 -23.03 3.31
CA ILE A 50 -3.35 -24.12 2.44
C ILE A 50 -2.00 -24.71 2.85
N SER A 51 -1.13 -23.92 3.50
CA SER A 51 0.21 -24.37 3.89
C SER A 51 0.23 -25.16 5.20
N GLY A 52 -0.88 -25.21 5.96
CA GLY A 52 -0.97 -25.97 7.22
C GLY A 52 -0.17 -25.38 8.39
N ASP A 53 0.50 -24.24 8.19
CA ASP A 53 1.31 -23.54 9.18
C ASP A 53 0.42 -22.88 10.24
N THR A 54 0.04 -23.68 11.24
CA THR A 54 -0.72 -23.26 12.43
C THR A 54 0.23 -22.71 13.50
N GLU A 55 1.14 -21.81 13.13
CA GLU A 55 1.98 -21.09 14.09
C GLU A 55 2.12 -19.63 13.63
N SER A 56 2.25 -18.75 14.61
CA SER A 56 2.50 -17.31 14.47
C SER A 56 1.27 -16.44 14.18
N GLU A 57 0.51 -16.24 15.26
CA GLU A 57 -0.02 -14.92 15.61
C GLU A 57 1.14 -13.93 15.80
N ALA A 58 1.02 -12.73 15.21
CA ALA A 58 1.38 -11.42 15.79
C ALA A 58 1.45 -10.34 14.68
N PRO A 59 1.29 -9.04 15.00
CA PRO A 59 0.29 -8.42 15.87
C PRO A 59 -0.45 -7.26 15.16
N LYS A 60 -1.65 -6.99 15.66
CA LYS A 60 -2.46 -5.75 15.64
C LYS A 60 -1.75 -4.47 15.16
N ILE A 61 -2.11 -3.98 13.98
CA ILE A 61 -2.01 -2.54 13.67
C ILE A 61 -3.34 -1.90 14.12
N GLN A 62 -3.44 -1.60 15.41
CA GLN A 62 -4.33 -0.55 15.90
C GLN A 62 -3.50 0.73 16.01
N GLU A 63 -3.64 1.54 14.96
CA GLU A 63 -3.56 3.01 14.81
C GLU A 63 -2.56 3.85 15.64
N PRO A 64 -2.14 5.00 15.06
CA PRO A 64 -2.86 6.18 15.55
C PRO A 64 -3.44 7.07 14.42
N PRO A 65 -4.57 7.76 14.71
CA PRO A 65 -5.10 8.81 13.87
C PRO A 65 -4.20 10.03 13.98
N THR A 66 -3.56 10.45 12.90
CA THR A 66 -2.91 11.77 12.87
C THR A 66 -3.96 12.82 12.54
N LYS A 67 -4.65 13.29 13.59
CA LYS A 67 -5.37 14.56 13.61
C LYS A 67 -4.45 15.60 14.25
N THR A 68 -4.19 16.66 13.49
CA THR A 68 -3.97 18.06 13.88
C THR A 68 -3.45 18.38 15.31
N ALA A 69 -2.30 19.05 15.34
CA ALA A 69 -1.79 20.03 16.33
C ALA A 69 -2.61 20.33 17.60
N GLN A 70 -1.95 20.22 18.77
CA GLN A 70 -2.11 20.94 20.06
C GLN A 70 -1.37 20.11 21.14
N SER A 71 -0.70 20.57 22.19
CA SER A 71 -0.27 21.86 22.73
C SER A 71 0.60 21.51 23.94
N THR A 72 1.58 22.37 24.21
CA THR A 72 2.44 22.46 25.40
C THR A 72 1.75 22.28 26.77
N LYS A 73 2.55 21.83 27.76
CA LYS A 73 2.60 22.19 29.21
C LYS A 73 2.25 21.09 30.24
N LYS A 74 3.08 21.13 31.30
CA LYS A 74 2.77 20.84 32.73
C LYS A 74 2.77 19.34 33.07
N SER A 75 3.29 18.82 34.18
CA SER A 75 4.05 19.29 35.36
C SER A 75 3.99 18.10 36.35
N LYS A 76 4.98 18.02 37.26
CA LYS A 76 5.00 17.22 38.50
C LYS A 76 5.18 15.71 38.33
N LYS A 77 6.32 15.19 38.79
CA LYS A 77 6.45 14.51 40.10
C LYS A 77 7.81 13.82 40.19
N SER A 78 8.78 14.52 40.75
CA SER A 78 10.01 13.92 41.28
C SER A 78 10.63 14.91 42.26
N ALA A 79 10.13 14.87 43.47
CA ALA A 79 10.79 15.30 44.69
C ALA A 79 10.43 14.25 45.75
#